data_AF-A0A0J8BHZ0-F1
#
_entry.id   AF-A0A0J8BHZ0-F1
#
_cell.length_a   1.000
_cell.length_b   1.000
_cell.length_c   1.000
_cell.angle_alpha   90.00
_cell.angle_beta   90.00
_cell.angle_gamma   90.00
#
_symmetry.space_group_name_H-M   'P 1'
#
loop_
_entity.id
_entity.type
_entity.pdbx_description
1 polymer ?
#
loop_
_entity_poly.entity_id
_entity_poly.type
_entity_poly.pdbx_seq_one_letter_code
_entity_poly.pdbx_strand_id
1 'polypeptide(L)'
;MKLVAEMRHDMIGITLLTLLALLTIIQVLLIRSEYIKQFASIRLSQDLANIIHDVRIPQQVAASAVSMILLPDTDPSTVKEMIQAVAHSLSAMQRLLDTALLRVKAGVKPVPVRLTEAFQDICTIHEAACREKSLLWRFYLAPSAKGALLVDANVLIQMLV
;
A
#
# COMPACT_ATOMS: atom_id res chain seq x y z
N MET A 1 36.26 26.19 -55.49
CA MET A 1 35.02 25.39 -55.46
C MET A 1 35.16 24.01 -54.79
N LYS A 2 36.30 23.30 -54.89
CA LYS A 2 36.46 21.96 -54.25
C LYS A 2 36.41 21.98 -52.71
N LEU A 3 37.02 22.97 -52.06
CA LEU A 3 37.06 23.09 -50.59
C LEU A 3 35.67 23.22 -49.92
N VAL A 4 34.75 23.92 -50.59
CA VAL A 4 33.37 24.11 -50.09
C VAL A 4 32.55 22.83 -50.20
N ALA A 5 32.85 21.98 -51.19
CA ALA A 5 32.20 20.68 -51.34
C ALA A 5 32.67 19.70 -50.26
N GLU A 6 33.97 19.67 -49.94
CA GLU A 6 34.53 18.84 -48.86
C GLU A 6 33.99 19.23 -47.48
N MET A 7 33.98 20.53 -47.12
CA MET A 7 33.37 20.99 -45.86
C MET A 7 31.88 20.65 -45.74
N ARG A 8 31.15 20.61 -46.87
CA ARG A 8 29.73 20.23 -46.88
C ARG A 8 29.51 18.76 -46.58
N HIS A 9 30.37 17.87 -47.10
CA HIS A 9 30.27 16.43 -46.85
C HIS A 9 30.63 16.11 -45.39
N ASP A 10 31.59 16.83 -44.82
CA ASP A 10 32.02 16.66 -43.43
C ASP A 10 30.93 17.12 -42.43
N MET A 11 30.28 18.25 -42.71
CA MET A 11 29.09 18.72 -41.95
C MET A 11 27.92 17.74 -42.00
N ILE A 12 27.66 17.12 -43.15
CA ILE A 12 26.59 16.11 -43.29
C ILE A 12 26.95 14.85 -42.48
N GLY A 13 28.21 14.43 -42.48
CA GLY A 13 28.68 13.31 -41.66
C GLY A 13 28.52 13.58 -40.15
N ILE A 14 28.92 14.76 -39.68
CA ILE A 14 28.82 15.16 -38.26
C ILE A 14 27.36 15.27 -37.81
N THR A 15 26.49 15.85 -38.65
CA THR A 15 25.05 15.94 -38.35
C THR A 15 24.38 14.56 -38.34
N LEU A 16 24.75 13.65 -39.24
CA LEU A 16 24.24 12.28 -39.23
C LEU A 16 24.70 11.52 -37.98
N LEU A 17 25.98 11.67 -37.59
CA LEU A 17 26.56 11.03 -36.42
C LEU A 17 25.89 11.51 -35.12
N THR A 18 25.67 12.82 -34.99
CA THR A 18 24.98 13.40 -33.83
C THR A 18 23.53 12.95 -33.75
N LEU A 19 22.83 12.84 -34.88
CA LEU A 19 21.45 12.37 -34.91
C LEU A 19 21.35 10.88 -34.53
N LEU A 20 22.29 10.06 -35.00
CA LEU A 20 22.45 8.66 -34.58
C LEU A 20 22.74 8.54 -33.07
N ALA A 21 23.66 9.35 -32.54
CA ALA A 21 23.97 9.37 -31.12
C ALA A 21 22.76 9.81 -30.26
N LEU A 22 21.97 10.77 -30.74
CA LEU A 22 20.75 11.19 -30.05
C LEU A 22 19.70 10.06 -30.04
N LEU A 23 19.57 9.37 -31.16
CA LEU A 23 18.62 8.26 -31.31
C LEU A 23 18.97 7.09 -30.38
N THR A 24 20.25 6.75 -30.25
CA THR A 24 20.71 5.70 -29.33
C THR A 24 20.48 6.10 -27.86
N ILE A 25 20.73 7.36 -27.49
CA ILE A 25 20.42 7.86 -26.14
C ILE A 25 18.93 7.73 -25.84
N ILE A 26 18.05 8.14 -26.78
CA ILE A 26 16.60 8.03 -26.60
C ILE A 26 16.18 6.57 -26.43
N GLN A 27 16.71 5.65 -27.25
CA GLN A 27 16.41 4.22 -27.13
C GLN A 27 16.83 3.65 -25.77
N VAL A 28 18.03 4.02 -25.27
CA VAL A 28 18.50 3.60 -23.95
C VAL A 28 17.58 4.13 -22.84
N LEU A 29 17.12 5.38 -22.93
CA LEU A 29 16.17 5.96 -21.97
C LEU A 29 14.82 5.24 -22.01
N LEU A 30 14.31 4.91 -23.19
CA LEU A 30 13.06 4.16 -23.34
C LEU A 30 13.16 2.76 -22.73
N ILE A 31 14.21 2.02 -23.05
CA ILE A 31 14.47 0.68 -22.50
C ILE A 31 14.57 0.76 -20.97
N ARG A 32 15.32 1.74 -20.44
CA ARG A 32 15.43 1.94 -19.00
C ARG A 32 14.08 2.25 -18.36
N SER A 33 13.23 3.05 -19.02
CA SER A 33 11.90 3.36 -18.51
C SER A 33 11.00 2.12 -18.45
N GLU A 34 11.02 1.27 -19.48
CA GLU A 34 10.27 0.01 -19.52
C GLU A 34 10.81 -0.98 -18.48
N TYR A 35 12.13 -1.06 -18.31
CA TYR A 35 12.76 -1.90 -17.31
C TYR A 35 12.34 -1.51 -15.88
N ILE A 36 12.29 -0.22 -15.58
CA ILE A 36 11.81 0.28 -14.27
C ILE A 36 10.34 -0.10 -14.04
N LYS A 37 9.48 0.05 -15.06
CA LYS A 37 8.06 -0.34 -14.96
C LYS A 37 7.91 -1.84 -14.72
N GLN A 38 8.64 -2.67 -15.47
CA GLN A 38 8.61 -4.12 -15.31
C GLN A 38 9.11 -4.55 -13.94
N PHE A 39 10.20 -3.96 -13.46
CA PHE A 39 10.74 -4.24 -12.13
C PHE A 39 9.74 -3.88 -11.02
N ALA A 40 9.06 -2.73 -11.13
CA ALA A 40 8.00 -2.34 -10.21
C ALA A 40 6.82 -3.34 -10.21
N SER A 41 6.41 -3.81 -11.40
CA SER A 41 5.35 -4.81 -11.56
C SER A 41 5.71 -6.16 -10.95
N ILE A 42 6.93 -6.66 -11.21
CA ILE A 42 7.43 -7.93 -10.64
C ILE A 42 7.49 -7.83 -9.12
N ARG A 43 7.98 -6.70 -8.59
CA ARG A 43 8.05 -6.47 -7.15
C ARG A 43 6.66 -6.48 -6.50
N LEU A 44 5.69 -5.77 -7.09
CA LEU A 44 4.29 -5.80 -6.62
C LEU A 44 3.70 -7.21 -6.66
N SER A 45 3.94 -7.95 -7.74
CA SER A 45 3.49 -9.34 -7.87
C SER A 45 4.08 -10.24 -6.78
N GLN A 46 5.37 -10.08 -6.48
CA GLN A 46 6.05 -10.85 -5.44
C GLN A 46 5.57 -10.47 -4.04
N ASP A 47 5.35 -9.18 -3.78
CA ASP A 47 4.76 -8.72 -2.52
C ASP A 47 3.35 -9.28 -2.33
N LEU A 48 2.50 -9.25 -3.38
CA LEU A 48 1.16 -9.85 -3.35
C LEU A 48 1.21 -11.36 -3.13
N ALA A 49 2.15 -12.07 -3.76
CA ALA A 49 2.32 -13.50 -3.56
C ALA A 49 2.65 -13.84 -2.10
N ASN A 50 3.52 -13.05 -1.47
CA ASN A 50 3.85 -13.21 -0.04
C ASN A 50 2.61 -12.93 0.84
N ILE A 51 1.85 -11.88 0.55
CA ILE A 51 0.62 -11.56 1.29
C ILE A 51 -0.41 -12.69 1.17
N ILE A 52 -0.62 -13.24 -0.04
CA ILE A 52 -1.54 -14.36 -0.26
C ILE A 52 -1.11 -15.57 0.57
N HIS A 53 0.20 -15.87 0.58
CA HIS A 53 0.74 -16.94 1.39
C HIS A 53 0.49 -16.72 2.88
N ASP A 54 0.72 -15.51 3.38
CA ASP A 54 0.56 -15.17 4.80
C ASP A 54 -0.91 -15.17 5.24
N VAL A 55 -1.84 -14.78 4.36
CA VAL A 55 -3.30 -14.83 4.62
C VAL A 55 -3.83 -16.26 4.60
N ARG A 56 -3.22 -17.16 3.82
CA ARG A 56 -3.67 -18.56 3.71
C ARG A 56 -3.66 -19.31 5.03
N ILE A 57 -2.66 -19.05 5.87
CA ILE A 57 -2.48 -19.72 7.17
C ILE A 57 -3.63 -19.43 8.14
N PRO A 58 -3.91 -18.16 8.52
CA PRO A 58 -5.04 -17.85 9.40
C PRO A 58 -6.40 -18.18 8.77
N GLN A 59 -6.52 -18.14 7.43
CA GLN A 59 -7.73 -18.62 6.74
C GLN A 59 -7.96 -20.11 6.99
N GLN A 60 -6.93 -20.95 6.89
CA GLN A 60 -7.02 -22.38 7.15
C GLN A 60 -7.37 -22.69 8.60
N VAL A 61 -6.79 -21.94 9.55
CA VAL A 61 -7.12 -22.06 10.98
C VAL A 61 -8.59 -21.72 11.23
N ALA A 62 -9.08 -20.61 10.68
CA ALA A 62 -10.48 -20.22 10.80
C ALA A 62 -11.42 -21.27 10.17
N ALA A 63 -11.10 -21.76 8.97
CA ALA A 63 -11.89 -22.79 8.30
C ALA A 63 -11.94 -24.09 9.11
N SER A 64 -10.81 -24.54 9.67
CA SER A 64 -10.74 -25.73 10.51
C SER A 64 -11.57 -25.58 11.79
N ALA A 65 -11.48 -24.43 12.45
CA ALA A 65 -12.26 -24.17 13.66
C ALA A 65 -13.77 -24.14 13.37
N VAL A 66 -14.18 -23.57 12.23
CA VAL A 66 -15.59 -23.61 11.77
C VAL A 66 -16.04 -25.04 11.49
N SER A 67 -15.22 -25.85 10.81
CA SER A 67 -15.54 -27.27 10.57
C SER A 67 -15.71 -28.06 11.86
N MET A 68 -14.91 -27.77 12.89
CA MET A 68 -15.04 -28.39 14.21
C MET A 68 -16.32 -27.95 14.94
N ILE A 69 -16.72 -26.69 14.82
CA ILE A 69 -17.98 -26.19 15.40
C ILE A 69 -19.20 -26.87 14.76
N LEU A 70 -19.13 -27.23 13.48
CA LEU A 70 -20.22 -27.87 12.74
C LEU A 70 -20.39 -29.37 13.06
N LEU A 71 -19.48 -29.98 13.83
CA LEU A 71 -19.61 -31.39 14.22
C LEU A 71 -20.74 -31.56 15.25
N PRO A 72 -21.64 -32.55 15.07
CA PRO A 72 -22.62 -32.90 16.09
C PRO A 72 -21.89 -33.37 17.36
N ASP A 73 -22.40 -32.98 18.53
CA ASP A 73 -21.86 -33.25 19.88
C ASP A 73 -20.59 -32.49 20.29
N THR A 74 -20.33 -31.31 19.71
CA THR A 74 -19.24 -30.45 20.20
C THR A 74 -19.63 -29.74 21.50
N ASP A 75 -18.81 -29.88 22.54
CA ASP A 75 -19.04 -29.23 23.83
C ASP A 75 -19.15 -27.69 23.72
N PRO A 76 -20.10 -27.04 24.41
CA PRO A 76 -20.30 -25.59 24.33
C PRO A 76 -19.07 -24.75 24.73
N SER A 77 -18.24 -25.25 25.66
CA SER A 77 -16.97 -24.61 26.04
C SER A 77 -15.97 -24.61 24.88
N THR A 78 -15.85 -25.75 24.20
CA THR A 78 -14.99 -25.94 23.03
C THR A 78 -15.47 -25.08 21.86
N VAL A 79 -16.79 -24.95 21.66
CA VAL A 79 -17.36 -24.05 20.65
C VAL A 79 -16.96 -22.59 20.93
N LYS A 80 -17.00 -22.15 22.19
CA LYS A 80 -16.60 -20.78 22.57
C LYS A 80 -15.12 -20.51 22.29
N GLU A 81 -14.24 -21.46 22.60
CA GLU A 81 -12.80 -21.37 22.29
C GLU A 81 -12.55 -21.34 20.78
N MET A 82 -13.25 -22.18 20.01
CA MET A 82 -13.15 -22.20 18.55
C MET A 82 -13.65 -20.89 17.93
N ILE A 83 -14.72 -20.29 18.45
CA ILE A 83 -15.20 -18.96 18.01
C ILE A 83 -14.15 -17.89 18.31
N GLN A 84 -13.48 -17.94 19.47
CA GLN A 84 -12.38 -17.02 19.78
C GLN A 84 -11.19 -17.23 18.84
N ALA A 85 -10.84 -18.47 18.51
CA ALA A 85 -9.78 -18.78 17.54
C ALA A 85 -10.11 -18.25 16.14
N VAL A 86 -11.38 -18.34 15.71
CA VAL A 86 -11.86 -17.73 14.46
C VAL A 86 -11.74 -16.21 14.51
N ALA A 87 -12.19 -15.57 15.59
CA ALA A 87 -12.10 -14.12 15.75
C ALA A 87 -10.64 -13.62 15.71
N HIS A 88 -9.72 -14.31 16.39
CA HIS A 88 -8.29 -14.00 16.34
C HIS A 88 -7.69 -14.20 14.94
N SER A 89 -8.06 -15.29 14.26
CA SER A 89 -7.59 -15.58 12.90
C SER A 89 -8.09 -14.54 11.89
N LEU A 90 -9.34 -14.10 12.01
CA LEU A 90 -9.91 -13.02 11.20
C LEU A 90 -9.22 -11.68 11.47
N SER A 91 -8.97 -11.35 12.74
CA SER A 91 -8.21 -10.15 13.11
C SER A 91 -6.78 -10.18 12.54
N ALA A 92 -6.11 -11.34 12.54
CA ALA A 92 -4.79 -11.49 11.96
C ALA A 92 -4.82 -11.31 10.43
N MET A 93 -5.80 -11.91 9.73
CA MET A 93 -6.00 -11.70 8.30
C MET A 93 -6.23 -10.23 7.96
N GLN A 94 -7.06 -9.54 8.74
CA GLN A 94 -7.33 -8.12 8.52
C GLN A 94 -6.06 -7.28 8.62
N ARG A 95 -5.23 -7.50 9.64
CA ARG A 95 -3.93 -6.81 9.78
C ARG A 95 -2.98 -7.08 8.62
N LEU A 96 -2.93 -8.31 8.12
CA LEU A 96 -2.12 -8.67 6.95
C LEU A 96 -2.61 -7.96 5.69
N LEU A 97 -3.93 -7.91 5.49
CA LEU A 97 -4.56 -7.21 4.36
C LEU A 97 -4.39 -5.68 4.46
N ASP A 98 -4.48 -5.09 5.65
CA ASP A 98 -4.24 -3.66 5.85
C ASP A 98 -2.78 -3.31 5.56
N THR A 99 -1.83 -4.14 6.01
CA THR A 99 -0.41 -3.99 5.70
C THR A 99 -0.15 -4.12 4.21
N ALA A 100 -0.81 -5.06 3.55
CA ALA A 100 -0.76 -5.24 2.10
C ALA A 100 -1.29 -4.03 1.34
N LEU A 101 -2.47 -3.54 1.75
CA LEU A 101 -3.11 -2.37 1.18
C LEU A 101 -2.17 -1.17 1.23
N LEU A 102 -1.42 -1.00 2.32
CA LEU A 102 -0.44 0.09 2.43
C LEU A 102 0.78 -0.08 1.55
N ARG A 103 1.29 -1.30 1.39
CA ARG A 103 2.41 -1.55 0.46
C ARG A 103 1.99 -1.26 -0.99
N VAL A 104 0.76 -1.60 -1.35
CA VAL A 104 0.18 -1.28 -2.65
C VAL A 104 -0.10 0.23 -2.76
N LYS A 105 -0.60 0.86 -1.69
CA LYS A 105 -0.92 2.29 -1.66
C LYS A 105 0.28 3.20 -1.40
N ALA A 106 1.46 2.70 -1.04
CA ALA A 106 2.67 3.51 -0.88
C ALA A 106 3.14 4.17 -2.20
N GLY A 107 2.51 3.84 -3.34
CA GLY A 107 2.63 4.56 -4.61
C GLY A 107 1.48 5.55 -4.91
N VAL A 108 0.51 5.71 -4.00
CA VAL A 108 -0.64 6.62 -4.15
C VAL A 108 -0.19 8.03 -3.81
N LYS A 109 -0.51 8.98 -4.68
CA LYS A 109 -0.18 10.38 -4.47
C LYS A 109 -0.81 10.87 -3.16
N PRO A 110 -0.08 11.60 -2.31
CA PRO A 110 -0.64 12.19 -1.10
C PRO A 110 -1.86 13.05 -1.47
N VAL A 111 -2.94 12.86 -0.71
CA VAL A 111 -4.21 13.55 -0.92
C VAL A 111 -4.32 14.62 0.17
N PRO A 112 -4.92 15.80 -0.12
CA PRO A 112 -5.24 16.74 0.93
C PRO A 112 -6.24 16.12 1.92
N VAL A 113 -5.78 15.85 3.14
CA VAL A 113 -6.60 15.35 4.25
C VAL A 113 -6.87 16.49 5.22
N ARG A 114 -8.14 16.72 5.55
CA ARG A 114 -8.54 17.67 6.59
C ARG A 114 -8.34 17.01 7.94
N LEU A 115 -7.38 17.51 8.72
CA LEU A 115 -7.04 16.94 10.02
C LEU A 115 -8.24 16.91 10.97
N THR A 116 -9.09 17.95 10.93
CA THR A 116 -10.31 18.02 11.75
C THR A 116 -11.23 16.81 11.54
N GLU A 117 -11.45 16.39 10.30
CA GLU A 117 -12.34 15.28 9.96
C GLU A 117 -11.70 13.96 10.38
N ALA A 118 -10.42 13.75 10.03
CA ALA A 118 -9.68 12.53 10.38
C ALA A 118 -9.61 12.32 11.91
N PHE A 119 -9.23 13.33 12.68
CA PHE A 119 -9.15 13.22 14.14
C PHE A 119 -10.50 13.01 14.79
N GLN A 120 -11.58 13.56 14.22
CA GLN A 120 -12.92 13.37 14.74
C GLN A 120 -13.36 11.91 14.58
N ASP A 121 -13.09 11.29 13.44
CA ASP A 121 -13.36 9.86 13.21
C ASP A 121 -12.60 8.99 14.23
N ILE A 122 -11.30 9.26 14.43
CA ILE A 122 -10.47 8.53 15.39
C ILE A 122 -10.95 8.70 16.83
N CYS A 123 -11.44 9.89 17.19
CA CYS A 123 -12.00 10.14 18.52
C CYS A 123 -13.22 9.28 18.79
N THR A 124 -14.09 9.07 17.79
CA THR A 124 -15.26 8.20 17.99
C THR A 124 -14.86 6.75 18.26
N ILE A 125 -13.82 6.25 17.58
CA ILE A 125 -13.26 4.91 17.78
C ILE A 125 -12.67 4.78 19.20
N HIS A 126 -11.84 5.75 19.60
CA HIS A 126 -11.19 5.75 20.92
C HIS A 126 -12.17 5.94 22.06
N GLU A 127 -13.19 6.79 21.88
CA GLU A 127 -14.22 6.98 22.90
C GLU A 127 -14.97 5.68 23.17
N ALA A 128 -15.31 4.92 22.13
CA ALA A 128 -15.96 3.61 22.29
C ALA A 128 -15.06 2.62 23.05
N ALA A 129 -13.78 2.52 22.68
CA ALA A 129 -12.81 1.63 23.32
C ALA A 129 -12.51 2.04 24.78
N CYS A 130 -12.43 3.35 25.07
CA CYS A 130 -12.24 3.87 26.42
C CYS A 130 -13.47 3.63 27.30
N ARG A 131 -14.68 3.77 26.75
CA ARG A 131 -15.93 3.51 27.47
C ARG A 131 -16.03 2.06 27.94
N GLU A 132 -15.63 1.11 27.10
CA GLU A 132 -15.57 -0.31 27.46
C GLU A 132 -14.63 -0.56 28.66
N LYS A 133 -13.56 0.23 28.77
CA LYS A 133 -12.55 0.14 29.85
C LYS A 133 -12.79 1.10 31.01
N SER A 134 -13.93 1.80 31.05
CA SER A 134 -14.23 2.83 32.06
C SER A 134 -13.18 3.95 32.16
N LEU A 135 -12.55 4.29 31.03
CA LEU A 135 -11.56 5.36 30.92
C LEU A 135 -12.22 6.65 30.40
N LEU A 136 -11.81 7.79 30.96
CA LEU A 136 -12.26 9.10 30.50
C LEU A 136 -11.43 9.54 29.30
N TRP A 137 -12.04 9.58 28.11
CA TRP A 137 -11.44 10.14 26.90
C TRP A 137 -11.81 11.61 26.73
N ARG A 138 -10.82 12.48 26.47
CA ARG A 138 -11.04 13.88 26.09
C ARG A 138 -10.08 14.26 24.99
N PHE A 139 -10.61 14.84 23.93
CA PHE A 139 -9.84 15.30 22.79
C PHE A 139 -10.00 16.81 22.60
N TYR A 140 -8.89 17.53 22.46
CA TYR A 140 -8.86 18.97 22.21
C TYR A 140 -8.02 19.24 20.96
N LEU A 141 -8.68 19.71 19.91
CA LEU A 141 -7.99 20.14 18.70
C LEU A 141 -7.77 21.66 18.77
N ALA A 142 -6.52 22.09 18.58
CA ALA A 142 -6.21 23.52 18.54
C ALA A 142 -6.92 24.20 17.35
N PRO A 143 -7.42 25.44 17.49
CA PRO A 143 -8.10 26.16 16.40
C PRO A 143 -7.24 26.36 15.14
N SER A 144 -5.91 26.32 15.29
CA SER A 144 -4.92 26.39 14.21
C SER A 144 -4.85 25.12 13.35
N ALA A 145 -5.44 24.00 13.79
CA ALA A 145 -5.39 22.71 13.10
C ALA A 145 -6.44 22.56 11.98
N LYS A 146 -7.06 23.66 11.52
CA LYS A 146 -8.02 23.67 10.39
C LYS A 146 -7.36 23.47 9.01
N GLY A 147 -6.05 23.23 8.97
CA GLY A 147 -5.31 23.02 7.74
C GLY A 147 -5.60 21.66 7.09
N ALA A 148 -5.56 21.63 5.75
CA ALA A 148 -5.45 20.38 5.02
C ALA A 148 -3.96 20.02 4.91
N LEU A 149 -3.60 18.80 5.31
CA LEU A 149 -2.25 18.28 5.19
C LEU A 149 -2.21 17.32 4.00
N LEU A 150 -1.21 17.46 3.14
CA LEU A 150 -1.04 16.56 2.00
C LEU A 150 -0.34 15.29 2.48
N VAL A 151 -1.12 14.28 2.86
CA VAL A 151 -0.63 13.02 3.43
C VAL A 151 -1.37 11.82 2.85
N ASP A 152 -0.78 10.65 2.97
CA ASP A 152 -1.52 9.40 2.78
C ASP A 152 -2.50 9.22 3.94
N ALA A 153 -3.80 9.35 3.64
CA ALA A 153 -4.86 9.22 4.61
C ALA A 153 -4.83 7.86 5.34
N ASN A 154 -4.41 6.79 4.67
CA ASN A 154 -4.41 5.45 5.26
C ASN A 154 -3.29 5.32 6.30
N VAL A 155 -2.11 5.91 6.01
CA VAL A 155 -0.99 5.96 6.97
C VAL A 155 -1.36 6.81 8.18
N LEU A 156 -2.01 7.95 7.95
CA LEU A 156 -2.45 8.83 9.04
C LEU A 156 -3.43 8.12 9.98
N ILE A 157 -4.45 7.44 9.44
CA ILE A 157 -5.42 6.70 10.24
C ILE A 157 -4.73 5.58 11.02
N GLN A 158 -3.80 4.84 10.41
CA GLN A 158 -3.09 3.77 11.10
C GLN A 158 -2.17 4.24 12.24
N MET A 159 -1.54 5.41 12.12
CA MET A 159 -0.72 5.95 13.22
C MET A 159 -1.56 6.36 14.42
N LEU A 160 -2.86 6.61 14.20
CA LEU A 160 -3.75 7.20 15.17
C LEU A 160 -4.76 6.21 15.76
N VAL A 161 -4.82 4.97 15.26
CA VAL A 161 -5.59 3.83 15.79
C VAL A 161 -4.67 2.87 16.51
#